data_AF-A0A1D1W2R1-F1
#
_entry.id   AF-A0A1D1W2R1-F1
#
_cell.length_a   1.000
_cell.length_b   1.000
_cell.length_c   1.000
_cell.angle_alpha   90.00
_cell.angle_beta   90.00
_cell.angle_gamma   90.00
#
_symmetry.space_group_name_H-M   'P 1'
#
loop_
_entity.id
_entity.type
_entity.pdbx_description
1 polymer ?
#
loop_
_entity_poly.entity_id
_entity_poly.type
_entity_poly.pdbx_seq_one_letter_code
_entity_poly.pdbx_strand_id
1 'polypeptide(L)'
;MTSWLKGGNARFLPKGQLSSEETEEFVRKKADVRDRLVHQVKAKKGIKKGFLNPERKRKLRELLFKKAAEDMKAEQERKAQERRRILEERIGHDKHSALNDAKALGEVCRQYYERVLKLVESSYDLEVKVRVKDYEINEMTIQVNDLRGKFVKPTLNKVKRAESQTQKMEKIKNEHGQALQYRKSLKSSGISKFAMDDESKIAKTKHDWTAKDKEQDAI
;
A
#
# COMPACT_ATOMS: atom_id res chain seq x y z
N MET A 1 -16.31 6.95 31.90
CA MET A 1 -15.18 7.90 31.99
C MET A 1 -14.58 8.10 30.61
N THR A 2 -15.13 9.01 29.81
CA THR A 2 -14.53 9.43 28.53
C THR A 2 -14.80 10.91 28.34
N SER A 3 -13.99 11.73 29.02
CA SER A 3 -13.87 13.16 28.75
C SER A 3 -12.77 13.34 27.71
N TRP A 4 -13.16 13.45 26.44
CA TRP A 4 -12.26 13.95 25.40
C TRP A 4 -12.16 15.46 25.56
N LEU A 5 -10.98 15.90 25.99
CA LEU A 5 -10.63 17.30 26.11
C LEU A 5 -10.89 18.04 24.79
N LYS A 6 -11.65 19.13 24.89
CA LYS A 6 -11.68 20.23 23.93
C LYS A 6 -10.24 20.72 23.67
N GLY A 7 -9.64 20.25 22.58
CA GLY A 7 -8.43 20.83 22.00
C GLY A 7 -8.80 22.11 21.26
N GLY A 8 -8.31 23.24 21.78
CA GLY A 8 -8.69 24.59 21.38
C GLY A 8 -8.46 24.92 19.91
N ASN A 9 -9.43 25.66 19.38
CA ASN A 9 -9.38 26.41 18.14
C ASN A 9 -8.18 27.39 18.19
N ALA A 10 -7.08 27.04 17.51
CA ALA A 10 -5.92 27.91 17.39
C ALA A 10 -6.32 29.14 16.56
N ARG A 11 -6.26 30.30 17.22
CA ARG A 11 -6.45 31.64 16.67
C ARG A 11 -5.80 31.76 15.29
N PHE A 12 -6.66 31.96 14.30
CA PHE A 12 -6.31 32.43 12.97
C PHE A 12 -5.75 33.85 13.10
N LEU A 13 -4.42 33.97 13.16
CA LEU A 13 -3.75 35.26 12.99
C LEU A 13 -3.86 35.64 11.50
N PRO A 14 -4.46 36.79 11.16
CA PRO A 14 -4.51 37.24 9.77
C PRO A 14 -3.09 37.55 9.31
N LYS A 15 -2.58 36.77 8.33
CA LYS A 15 -1.38 37.16 7.57
C LYS A 15 -1.66 38.50 6.88
N GLY A 16 -0.65 39.36 6.82
CA GLY A 16 -0.73 40.74 6.35
C GLY A 16 -1.46 40.89 5.01
N GLN A 17 -2.09 42.04 4.82
CA GLN A 17 -2.78 42.42 3.58
C GLN A 17 -1.80 42.25 2.41
N LEU A 18 -2.05 41.26 1.54
CA LEU A 18 -1.42 41.21 0.22
C LEU A 18 -1.77 42.50 -0.52
N SER A 19 -0.82 43.04 -1.29
CA SER A 19 -1.09 44.22 -2.11
C SER A 19 -2.25 43.92 -3.09
N SER A 20 -3.02 44.93 -3.49
CA SER A 20 -4.12 44.75 -4.46
C SER A 20 -3.63 44.00 -5.71
N GLU A 21 -2.42 44.29 -6.15
CA GLU A 21 -1.78 43.68 -7.32
C GLU A 21 -1.52 42.17 -7.13
N GLU A 22 -1.01 41.76 -5.97
CA GLU A 22 -0.76 40.33 -5.68
C GLU A 22 -2.07 39.52 -5.60
N THR A 23 -3.14 40.13 -5.08
CA THR A 23 -4.45 39.48 -5.03
C THR A 23 -5.06 39.34 -6.42
N GLU A 24 -4.90 40.33 -7.29
CA GLU A 24 -5.35 40.28 -8.68
C GLU A 24 -4.56 39.26 -9.50
N GLU A 25 -3.23 39.20 -9.32
CA GLU A 25 -2.41 38.17 -9.93
C GLU A 25 -2.81 36.76 -9.48
N PHE A 26 -3.11 36.58 -8.19
CA PHE A 26 -3.57 35.31 -7.66
C PHE A 26 -4.93 34.90 -8.26
N VAL A 27 -5.85 35.85 -8.43
CA VAL A 27 -7.14 35.64 -9.09
C VAL A 27 -6.96 35.26 -10.56
N ARG A 28 -6.06 35.92 -11.30
CA ARG A 28 -5.72 35.58 -12.69
C ARG A 28 -5.12 34.18 -12.80
N LYS A 29 -4.12 33.86 -11.96
CA LYS A 29 -3.49 32.53 -11.90
C LYS A 29 -4.51 31.43 -11.58
N LYS A 30 -5.46 31.70 -10.67
CA LYS A 30 -6.55 30.77 -10.33
C LYS A 30 -7.55 30.57 -11.48
N ALA A 31 -7.91 31.64 -12.20
CA ALA A 31 -8.75 31.55 -13.39
C ALA A 31 -8.09 30.72 -14.49
N ASP A 32 -6.80 30.97 -14.77
CA ASP A 32 -6.02 30.22 -15.75
C ASP A 32 -5.94 28.72 -15.41
N VAL A 33 -5.69 28.38 -14.14
CA VAL A 33 -5.65 26.98 -13.68
C VAL A 33 -7.02 26.32 -13.85
N ARG A 34 -8.11 27.03 -13.55
CA ARG A 34 -9.48 26.55 -13.73
C ARG A 34 -9.79 26.32 -15.21
N ASP A 35 -9.44 27.25 -16.08
CA ASP A 35 -9.69 27.13 -17.51
C ASP A 35 -8.91 25.99 -18.11
N ARG A 36 -7.63 25.82 -17.74
CA ARG A 36 -6.83 24.64 -18.09
C ARG A 36 -7.50 23.34 -17.66
N LEU A 37 -8.03 23.29 -16.43
CA LEU A 37 -8.73 22.10 -15.93
C LEU A 37 -10.03 21.83 -16.72
N VAL A 38 -10.80 22.86 -17.04
CA VAL A 38 -12.02 22.76 -17.85
C VAL A 38 -11.70 22.31 -19.29
N HIS A 39 -10.65 22.86 -19.90
CA HIS A 39 -10.18 22.45 -21.22
C HIS A 39 -9.72 20.99 -21.23
N GLN A 40 -9.00 20.52 -20.20
CA GLN A 40 -8.64 19.10 -20.06
C GLN A 40 -9.87 18.19 -19.92
N VAL A 41 -10.88 18.60 -19.15
CA VAL A 41 -12.12 17.81 -18.99
C VAL A 41 -12.92 17.76 -20.29
N LYS A 42 -13.02 18.88 -21.02
CA LYS A 42 -13.67 18.95 -22.34
C LYS A 42 -12.93 18.11 -23.38
N ALA A 43 -11.60 18.18 -23.41
CA ALA A 43 -10.77 17.35 -24.29
C ALA A 43 -10.97 15.85 -24.01
N LYS A 44 -11.05 15.43 -22.73
CA LYS A 44 -11.34 14.04 -22.35
C LYS A 44 -12.74 13.57 -22.77
N LYS A 45 -13.74 14.45 -22.88
CA LYS A 45 -15.10 14.11 -23.34
C LYS A 45 -15.17 13.89 -24.86
N GLY A 46 -14.22 14.40 -25.64
CA GLY A 46 -14.19 14.30 -27.11
C GLY A 46 -13.33 13.17 -27.68
N ILE A 47 -12.54 12.46 -26.85
CA ILE A 47 -11.69 11.35 -27.32
C ILE A 47 -12.60 10.16 -27.64
N LYS A 48 -12.92 10.01 -28.94
CA LYS A 48 -13.55 8.83 -29.53
C LYS A 48 -12.82 7.57 -29.04
N LYS A 49 -13.56 6.50 -28.73
CA LYS A 49 -13.08 5.19 -28.24
C LYS A 49 -11.95 4.66 -29.15
N GLY A 50 -10.70 5.02 -28.86
CA GLY A 50 -9.54 4.58 -29.61
C GLY A 50 -9.07 3.20 -29.19
N PHE A 51 -8.70 2.38 -30.20
CA PHE A 51 -7.79 1.22 -30.30
C PHE A 51 -7.77 0.10 -29.24
N LEU A 52 -8.32 0.30 -28.03
CA LEU A 52 -8.25 -0.64 -26.93
C LEU A 52 -9.67 -0.97 -26.44
N ASN A 53 -10.03 -2.26 -26.43
CA ASN A 53 -11.28 -2.73 -25.84
C ASN A 53 -11.35 -2.22 -24.37
N PRO A 54 -12.47 -1.61 -23.93
CA PRO A 54 -12.65 -1.14 -22.55
C PRO A 54 -12.32 -2.19 -21.48
N GLU A 55 -12.57 -3.47 -21.76
CA GLU A 55 -12.20 -4.58 -20.86
C GLU A 55 -10.69 -4.76 -20.76
N ARG A 56 -9.97 -4.73 -21.88
CA ARG A 56 -8.50 -4.79 -21.92
C ARG A 56 -7.89 -3.59 -21.19
N LYS A 57 -8.47 -2.39 -21.32
CA LYS A 57 -8.02 -1.19 -20.58
C LYS A 57 -8.24 -1.33 -19.08
N ARG A 58 -9.33 -1.95 -18.64
CA ARG A 58 -9.60 -2.22 -17.22
C ARG A 58 -8.60 -3.23 -16.66
N LYS A 59 -8.39 -4.36 -17.36
CA LYS A 59 -7.42 -5.38 -16.97
C LYS A 59 -6.00 -4.82 -16.91
N LEU A 60 -5.62 -3.97 -17.86
CA LEU A 60 -4.32 -3.32 -17.86
C LEU A 60 -4.14 -2.39 -16.65
N ARG A 61 -5.13 -1.56 -16.31
CA ARG A 61 -5.07 -0.72 -15.09
C ARG A 61 -4.92 -1.58 -13.84
N GLU A 62 -5.68 -2.67 -13.76
CA GLU A 62 -5.59 -3.59 -12.63
C GLU A 62 -4.18 -4.20 -12.51
N LEU A 63 -3.59 -4.65 -13.62
CA LEU A 63 -2.21 -5.17 -13.64
C LEU A 63 -1.20 -4.09 -13.24
N LEU A 64 -1.39 -2.84 -13.67
CA LEU A 64 -0.52 -1.72 -13.29
C LEU A 64 -0.63 -1.40 -11.79
N PHE A 65 -1.84 -1.41 -11.21
CA PHE A 65 -2.01 -1.21 -9.77
C PHE A 65 -1.46 -2.38 -8.95
N LYS A 66 -1.65 -3.62 -9.42
CA LYS A 66 -1.04 -4.82 -8.80
C LYS A 66 0.47 -4.71 -8.80
N LYS A 67 1.08 -4.41 -9.95
CA LYS A 67 2.51 -4.19 -10.06
C LYS A 67 2.99 -3.03 -9.17
N ALA A 68 2.30 -1.89 -9.18
CA ALA A 68 2.66 -0.76 -8.33
C ALA A 68 2.57 -1.09 -6.82
N ALA A 69 1.60 -1.91 -6.42
CA ALA A 69 1.48 -2.38 -5.04
C ALA A 69 2.58 -3.38 -4.68
N GLU A 70 2.91 -4.29 -5.59
CA GLU A 70 4.04 -5.23 -5.45
C GLU A 70 5.36 -4.48 -5.34
N ASP A 71 5.63 -3.52 -6.24
CA ASP A 71 6.83 -2.68 -6.25
C ASP A 71 6.91 -1.83 -4.96
N MET A 72 5.79 -1.26 -4.49
CA MET A 72 5.75 -0.52 -3.22
C MET A 72 6.10 -1.41 -2.03
N LYS A 73 5.60 -2.66 -2.00
CA LYS A 73 5.91 -3.62 -0.94
C LYS A 73 7.36 -4.08 -1.00
N ALA A 74 7.90 -4.34 -2.19
CA ALA A 74 9.29 -4.71 -2.40
C ALA A 74 10.25 -3.59 -1.94
N GLU A 75 9.92 -2.33 -2.26
CA GLU A 75 10.68 -1.16 -1.80
C GLU A 75 10.65 -1.01 -0.27
N GLN A 76 9.49 -1.23 0.36
CA GLN A 76 9.36 -1.22 1.81
C GLN A 76 10.23 -2.29 2.47
N GLU A 77 10.20 -3.52 1.93
CA GLU A 77 11.02 -4.62 2.44
C GLU A 77 12.52 -4.34 2.24
N ARG A 78 12.93 -3.83 1.07
CA ARG A 78 14.32 -3.41 0.81
C ARG A 78 14.78 -2.36 1.80
N LYS A 79 13.95 -1.34 2.05
CA LYS A 79 14.25 -0.29 3.03
C LYS A 79 14.30 -0.82 4.46
N ALA A 80 13.46 -1.80 4.80
CA ALA A 80 13.48 -2.44 6.11
C ALA A 80 14.72 -3.32 6.31
N GLN A 81 15.15 -4.05 5.27
CA GLN A 81 16.40 -4.81 5.26
C GLN A 81 17.62 -3.90 5.39
N GLU A 82 17.69 -2.83 4.59
CA GLU A 82 18.79 -1.86 4.70
C GLU A 82 18.80 -1.16 6.06
N ARG A 83 17.63 -0.84 6.62
CA ARG A 83 17.53 -0.34 8.01
C ARG A 83 18.10 -1.34 9.01
N ARG A 84 17.80 -2.64 8.86
CA ARG A 84 18.34 -3.69 9.74
C ARG A 84 19.87 -3.77 9.62
N ARG A 85 20.40 -3.78 8.39
CA ARG A 85 21.84 -3.79 8.11
C ARG A 85 22.56 -2.59 8.73
N ILE A 86 22.04 -1.38 8.51
CA ILE A 86 22.63 -0.15 9.08
C ILE A 86 22.57 -0.16 10.60
N LEU A 87 21.50 -0.67 11.21
CA LEU A 87 21.40 -0.76 12.67
C LEU A 87 22.42 -1.75 13.24
N GLU A 88 22.60 -2.90 12.60
CA GLU A 88 23.58 -3.90 12.99
C GLU A 88 25.01 -3.32 12.92
N GLU A 89 25.35 -2.64 11.83
CA GLU A 89 26.63 -1.95 11.67
C GLU A 89 26.84 -0.84 12.71
N ARG A 90 25.81 -0.02 12.98
CA ARG A 90 25.90 1.10 13.91
C ARG A 90 25.97 0.66 15.37
N ILE A 91 25.16 -0.31 15.78
CA ILE A 91 25.12 -0.79 17.18
C ILE A 91 26.39 -1.57 17.49
N GLY A 92 26.87 -2.37 16.53
CA GLY A 92 28.06 -3.19 16.69
C GLY A 92 27.86 -4.31 17.72
N HIS A 93 28.97 -4.93 18.12
CA HIS A 93 28.98 -5.98 19.13
C HIS A 93 29.17 -5.39 20.52
N ASP A 94 28.64 -6.11 21.50
CA ASP A 94 28.74 -5.69 22.88
C ASP A 94 30.20 -5.68 23.36
N LYS A 95 30.63 -4.54 23.92
CA LYS A 95 32.00 -4.35 24.39
C LYS A 95 32.21 -4.72 25.85
N HIS A 96 31.15 -4.85 26.66
CA HIS A 96 31.31 -4.99 28.12
C HIS A 96 31.14 -6.42 28.65
N SER A 97 30.47 -7.31 27.93
CA SER A 97 30.20 -8.71 28.36
C SER A 97 31.43 -9.58 28.60
N ALA A 98 32.60 -9.22 28.07
CA ALA A 98 33.85 -9.97 28.25
C ALA A 98 34.86 -9.29 29.21
N LEU A 99 34.52 -8.12 29.77
CA LEU A 99 35.43 -7.38 30.66
C LEU A 99 35.26 -7.82 32.11
N ASN A 100 36.35 -8.33 32.71
CA ASN A 100 36.43 -8.64 34.14
C ASN A 100 37.15 -7.54 34.96
N ASP A 101 37.74 -6.53 34.31
CA ASP A 101 38.42 -5.41 34.97
C ASP A 101 37.47 -4.22 35.19
N ALA A 102 37.39 -3.74 36.43
CA ALA A 102 36.52 -2.64 36.84
C ALA A 102 36.93 -1.29 36.22
N LYS A 103 38.23 -1.04 36.00
CA LYS A 103 38.69 0.23 35.40
C LYS A 103 38.32 0.31 33.92
N ALA A 104 38.60 -0.76 33.18
CA ALA A 104 38.23 -0.88 31.77
C ALA A 104 36.70 -0.79 31.57
N LEU A 105 35.91 -1.41 32.46
CA LEU A 105 34.45 -1.29 32.42
C LEU A 105 33.98 0.15 32.62
N GLY A 106 34.56 0.87 33.58
CA GLY A 106 34.23 2.28 33.83
C GLY A 106 34.59 3.22 32.67
N GLU A 107 35.57 2.88 31.83
CA GLU A 107 35.90 3.62 30.61
C GLU A 107 34.87 3.36 29.49
N VAL A 108 34.47 2.10 29.30
CA VAL A 108 33.43 1.72 28.33
C VAL A 108 32.10 2.41 28.66
N CYS A 109 31.69 2.48 29.93
CA CYS A 109 30.50 3.20 30.35
C CYS A 109 30.56 4.70 30.01
N ARG A 110 31.72 5.34 30.20
CA ARG A 110 31.92 6.75 29.83
C ARG A 110 31.81 6.96 28.32
N GLN A 111 32.42 6.08 27.52
CA GLN A 111 32.32 6.14 26.06
C GLN A 111 30.86 5.97 25.56
N TYR A 112 30.09 5.05 26.16
CA TYR A 112 28.67 4.90 25.83
C TYR A 112 27.87 6.14 26.18
N TYR A 113 28.12 6.73 27.35
CA TYR A 113 27.45 7.96 27.77
C TYR A 113 27.71 9.12 26.80
N GLU A 114 28.96 9.37 26.43
CA GLU A 114 29.32 10.40 25.45
C GLU A 114 28.68 10.15 24.08
N ARG A 115 28.64 8.87 23.65
CA ARG A 115 28.01 8.49 22.39
C ARG A 115 26.51 8.74 22.40
N VAL A 116 25.83 8.42 23.50
CA VAL A 116 24.39 8.68 23.66
C VAL A 116 24.11 10.18 23.58
N LEU A 117 24.89 11.02 24.25
CA LEU A 117 24.72 12.48 24.18
C LEU A 117 24.77 13.00 22.74
N LYS A 118 25.80 12.60 21.96
CA LYS A 118 25.95 12.99 20.55
C LYS A 118 24.80 12.48 19.67
N LEU A 119 24.30 11.27 19.94
CA LEU A 119 23.18 10.69 19.19
C LEU A 119 21.87 11.42 19.48
N VAL A 120 21.63 11.82 20.73
CA VAL A 120 20.44 12.58 21.13
C VAL A 120 20.44 13.96 20.46
N GLU A 121 21.58 14.66 20.46
CA GLU A 121 21.75 15.93 19.74
C GLU A 121 21.44 15.76 18.24
N SER A 122 22.04 14.75 17.61
CA SER A 122 21.80 14.46 16.18
C SER A 122 20.35 14.08 15.88
N SER A 123 19.68 13.34 16.76
CA SER A 123 18.26 12.97 16.61
C SER A 123 17.38 14.20 16.67
N TYR A 124 17.63 15.08 17.65
CA TYR A 124 16.88 16.32 17.80
C TYR A 124 16.99 17.23 16.57
N ASP A 125 18.20 17.40 16.03
CA ASP A 125 18.42 18.17 14.81
C ASP A 125 17.64 17.61 13.61
N LEU A 126 17.61 16.29 13.46
CA LEU A 126 16.84 15.63 12.41
C LEU A 126 15.33 15.82 12.62
N GLU A 127 14.84 15.68 13.84
CA GLU A 127 13.42 15.87 14.18
C GLU A 127 12.96 17.32 13.92
N VAL A 128 13.79 18.32 14.24
CA VAL A 128 13.50 19.71 13.90
C VAL A 128 13.42 19.90 12.39
N LYS A 129 14.39 19.36 11.62
CA LYS A 129 14.39 19.45 10.16
C LYS A 129 13.14 18.80 9.55
N VAL A 130 12.76 17.61 10.02
CA VAL A 130 11.55 16.91 9.56
C VAL A 130 10.31 17.76 9.83
N ARG A 131 10.16 18.31 11.05
CA ARG A 131 9.02 19.17 11.39
C ARG A 131 8.92 20.39 10.48
N VAL A 132 10.03 21.06 10.20
CA VAL A 132 10.05 22.20 9.27
C VAL A 132 9.59 21.78 7.88
N LYS A 133 10.08 20.63 7.38
CA LYS A 133 9.64 20.10 6.08
C LYS A 133 8.16 19.71 6.05
N ASP A 134 7.62 19.17 7.15
CA ASP A 134 6.19 18.88 7.25
C ASP A 134 5.33 20.15 7.16
N TYR A 135 5.77 21.24 7.81
CA TYR A 135 5.11 22.54 7.69
C TYR A 135 5.18 23.10 6.27
N GLU A 136 6.35 23.05 5.62
CA GLU A 136 6.53 23.48 4.23
C GLU A 136 5.61 22.68 3.28
N ILE A 137 5.55 21.34 3.42
CA ILE A 137 4.68 20.49 2.61
C ILE A 137 3.20 20.85 2.83
N ASN A 138 2.79 21.09 4.07
CA ASN A 138 1.43 21.48 4.38
C ASN A 138 1.08 22.86 3.78
N GLU A 139 1.97 23.84 3.88
CA GLU A 139 1.78 25.16 3.28
C GLU A 139 1.67 25.06 1.76
N MET A 140 2.58 24.33 1.10
CA MET A 140 2.51 24.09 -0.35
C MET A 140 1.24 23.33 -0.75
N THR A 141 0.78 22.38 0.05
CA THR A 141 -0.46 21.63 -0.18
C THR A 141 -1.68 22.55 -0.12
N ILE A 142 -1.72 23.47 0.84
CA ILE A 142 -2.78 24.50 0.93
C ILE A 142 -2.75 25.41 -0.30
N GLN A 143 -1.58 25.93 -0.68
CA GLN A 143 -1.45 26.80 -1.86
C GLN A 143 -1.92 26.13 -3.14
N VAL A 144 -1.53 24.86 -3.37
CA VAL A 144 -2.00 24.07 -4.53
C VAL A 144 -3.52 23.89 -4.51
N ASN A 145 -4.10 23.66 -3.33
CA ASN A 145 -5.56 23.50 -3.19
C ASN A 145 -6.31 24.81 -3.41
N ASP A 146 -5.79 25.95 -2.97
CA ASP A 146 -6.42 27.26 -3.16
C ASP A 146 -6.38 27.71 -4.63
N LEU A 147 -5.31 27.37 -5.36
CA LEU A 147 -5.17 27.57 -6.80
C LEU A 147 -6.10 26.65 -7.60
N ARG A 148 -6.22 25.37 -7.23
CA ARG A 148 -7.15 24.42 -7.87
C ARG A 148 -8.61 24.72 -7.52
N GLY A 149 -8.84 25.43 -6.42
CA GLY A 149 -10.14 25.72 -5.84
C GLY A 149 -10.60 24.60 -4.91
N LYS A 150 -10.80 24.92 -3.63
CA LYS A 150 -11.40 24.05 -2.59
C LYS A 150 -12.73 23.40 -3.00
N PHE A 151 -13.40 23.97 -4.00
CA PHE A 151 -14.70 23.57 -4.53
C PHE A 151 -14.63 23.30 -6.04
N VAL A 152 -13.71 22.43 -6.49
CA VAL A 152 -13.94 21.73 -7.77
C VAL A 152 -15.18 20.88 -7.55
N LYS A 153 -16.37 21.42 -7.93
CA LYS A 153 -17.66 20.76 -7.74
C LYS A 153 -17.53 19.35 -8.34
N PRO A 154 -17.51 18.30 -7.50
CA PRO A 154 -17.49 16.94 -8.02
C PRO A 154 -18.71 16.82 -8.92
N THR A 155 -18.53 16.29 -10.12
CA THR A 155 -19.68 16.02 -10.99
C THR A 155 -20.59 15.05 -10.26
N LEU A 156 -21.77 15.53 -9.84
CA LEU A 156 -22.77 14.75 -9.12
C LEU A 156 -23.21 13.60 -10.03
N ASN A 157 -22.63 12.42 -9.80
CA ASN A 157 -23.03 11.20 -10.49
C ASN A 157 -24.29 10.66 -9.80
N LYS A 158 -25.28 10.23 -10.57
CA LYS A 158 -26.47 9.55 -10.03
C LYS A 158 -26.04 8.18 -9.47
N VAL A 159 -25.70 8.14 -8.19
CA VAL A 159 -25.35 6.90 -7.48
C VAL A 159 -26.64 6.10 -7.25
N LYS A 160 -26.66 4.83 -7.65
CA LYS A 160 -27.76 3.91 -7.30
C LYS A 160 -27.74 3.68 -5.77
N ARG A 161 -28.91 3.60 -5.13
CA ARG A 161 -29.02 3.35 -3.68
C ARG A 161 -28.21 2.12 -3.27
N ALA A 162 -27.53 2.21 -2.12
CA ALA A 162 -26.64 1.18 -1.59
C ALA A 162 -27.32 -0.21 -1.46
N GLU A 163 -28.63 -0.23 -1.25
CA GLU A 163 -29.49 -1.43 -1.24
C GLU A 163 -29.35 -2.27 -2.51
N SER A 164 -29.25 -1.63 -3.68
CA SER A 164 -29.08 -2.35 -4.95
C SER A 164 -27.67 -2.93 -5.12
N GLN A 165 -26.70 -2.45 -4.34
CA GLN A 165 -25.33 -2.96 -4.33
C GLN A 165 -25.14 -4.03 -3.26
N THR A 166 -25.75 -3.89 -2.08
CA THR A 166 -25.77 -4.93 -1.04
C THR A 166 -26.50 -6.19 -1.53
N GLN A 167 -27.66 -6.05 -2.20
CA GLN A 167 -28.37 -7.18 -2.79
C GLN A 167 -27.55 -7.89 -3.88
N LYS A 168 -26.75 -7.15 -4.67
CA LYS A 168 -25.83 -7.78 -5.63
C LYS A 168 -24.68 -8.50 -4.94
N MET A 169 -24.13 -7.92 -3.88
CA MET A 169 -23.07 -8.55 -3.09
C MET A 169 -23.59 -9.79 -2.35
N GLU A 170 -24.83 -9.77 -1.86
CA GLU A 170 -25.51 -10.94 -1.28
C GLU A 170 -25.78 -12.01 -2.33
N LYS A 171 -26.26 -11.63 -3.53
CA LYS A 171 -26.42 -12.58 -4.64
C LYS A 171 -25.08 -13.21 -5.06
N ILE A 172 -24.03 -12.42 -5.21
CA ILE A 172 -22.68 -12.92 -5.54
C ILE A 172 -22.13 -13.79 -4.40
N LYS A 173 -22.34 -13.42 -3.13
CA LYS A 173 -21.95 -14.25 -1.97
C LYS A 173 -22.74 -15.56 -1.92
N ASN A 174 -24.02 -15.52 -2.25
CA ASN A 174 -24.88 -16.70 -2.28
C ASN A 174 -24.56 -17.58 -3.49
N GLU A 175 -24.30 -17.03 -4.67
CA GLU A 175 -23.85 -17.74 -5.87
C GLU A 175 -22.46 -18.34 -5.67
N HIS A 176 -21.51 -17.59 -5.11
CA HIS A 176 -20.18 -18.10 -4.77
C HIS A 176 -20.24 -19.11 -3.63
N GLY A 177 -21.11 -18.90 -2.64
CA GLY A 177 -21.39 -19.86 -1.57
C GLY A 177 -22.00 -21.15 -2.12
N GLN A 178 -22.96 -21.05 -3.05
CA GLN A 178 -23.55 -22.19 -3.76
C GLN A 178 -22.55 -22.89 -4.66
N ALA A 179 -21.69 -22.16 -5.37
CA ALA A 179 -20.64 -22.73 -6.19
C ALA A 179 -19.56 -23.44 -5.34
N LEU A 180 -19.22 -22.90 -4.17
CA LEU A 180 -18.33 -23.55 -3.22
C LEU A 180 -18.99 -24.77 -2.56
N GLN A 181 -20.28 -24.70 -2.22
CA GLN A 181 -21.03 -25.84 -1.71
C GLN A 181 -21.20 -26.94 -2.76
N TYR A 182 -21.48 -26.59 -4.02
CA TYR A 182 -21.52 -27.51 -5.15
C TYR A 182 -20.16 -28.15 -5.39
N ARG A 183 -19.07 -27.35 -5.40
CA ARG A 183 -17.70 -27.86 -5.47
C ARG A 183 -17.37 -28.83 -4.33
N LYS A 184 -17.83 -28.54 -3.11
CA LYS A 184 -17.64 -29.41 -1.94
C LYS A 184 -18.51 -30.67 -2.00
N SER A 185 -19.69 -30.60 -2.61
CA SER A 185 -20.62 -31.72 -2.81
C SER A 185 -20.21 -32.64 -3.96
N LEU A 186 -19.38 -32.16 -4.89
CA LEU A 186 -18.79 -33.02 -5.91
C LEU A 186 -17.76 -33.93 -5.26
N LYS A 187 -17.88 -35.24 -5.51
CA LYS A 187 -16.84 -36.20 -5.13
C LYS A 187 -15.55 -35.81 -5.84
N SER A 188 -14.54 -35.36 -5.10
CA SER A 188 -13.22 -35.16 -5.68
C SER A 188 -12.70 -36.53 -6.08
N SER A 189 -12.26 -36.69 -7.33
CA SER A 189 -11.75 -37.98 -7.81
C SER A 189 -10.40 -38.36 -7.19
N GLY A 190 -9.93 -37.68 -6.12
CA GLY A 190 -8.68 -37.94 -5.41
C GLY A 190 -7.40 -37.83 -6.24
N ILE A 191 -7.52 -37.70 -7.55
CA ILE A 191 -6.43 -37.76 -8.52
C ILE A 191 -6.19 -36.34 -8.99
N SER A 192 -5.21 -35.71 -8.34
CA SER A 192 -4.54 -34.55 -8.90
C SER A 192 -3.68 -35.02 -10.07
N LYS A 193 -4.17 -34.86 -11.31
CA LYS A 193 -3.39 -35.18 -12.53
C LYS A 193 -2.10 -34.34 -12.70
N PHE A 194 -1.87 -33.38 -11.82
CA PHE A 194 -0.72 -32.46 -11.85
C PHE A 194 0.06 -32.41 -10.53
N ALA A 195 -0.25 -33.27 -9.55
CA ALA A 195 0.61 -33.44 -8.38
C ALA A 195 1.76 -34.35 -8.80
N MET A 196 2.97 -33.80 -8.88
CA MET A 196 4.19 -34.59 -8.90
C MET A 196 4.42 -35.16 -7.51
N ASP A 197 3.73 -36.24 -7.15
CA ASP A 197 4.28 -37.25 -6.24
C ASP A 197 3.47 -38.56 -6.24
N ASP A 198 4.20 -39.66 -6.14
CA ASP A 198 3.78 -41.02 -5.77
C ASP A 198 2.97 -41.87 -6.79
N GLU A 199 3.70 -42.66 -7.60
CA GLU A 199 3.20 -43.71 -8.52
C GLU A 199 2.29 -44.77 -7.83
N SER A 200 2.32 -44.84 -6.50
CA SER A 200 1.59 -45.80 -5.68
C SER A 200 0.06 -45.67 -5.73
N LYS A 201 -0.49 -44.52 -6.14
CA LYS A 201 -1.95 -44.32 -6.25
C LYS A 201 -2.54 -44.67 -7.62
N ILE A 202 -1.72 -44.71 -8.67
CA ILE A 202 -2.14 -45.15 -10.01
C ILE A 202 -2.29 -46.68 -10.06
N ALA A 203 -1.51 -47.40 -9.25
CA ALA A 203 -1.56 -48.85 -9.18
C ALA A 203 -2.87 -49.39 -8.55
N LYS A 204 -3.49 -48.65 -7.62
CA LYS A 204 -4.71 -49.07 -6.90
C LYS A 204 -6.01 -48.94 -7.72
N THR A 205 -5.97 -48.30 -8.88
CA THR A 205 -7.12 -48.12 -9.78
C THR A 205 -7.14 -49.10 -10.95
N LYS A 206 -6.11 -49.94 -11.13
CA LYS A 206 -6.18 -51.07 -12.06
C LYS A 206 -7.11 -52.14 -11.48
N HIS A 207 -8.19 -52.44 -12.18
CA HIS A 207 -9.16 -53.44 -11.78
C HIS A 207 -8.61 -54.86 -12.03
N ASP A 208 -8.98 -55.78 -11.14
CA ASP A 208 -8.47 -57.16 -10.96
C ASP A 208 -8.55 -58.08 -12.21
N TRP A 209 -9.26 -57.69 -13.27
CA TRP A 209 -9.29 -58.41 -14.54
C TRP A 209 -8.06 -58.16 -15.43
N THR A 210 -7.19 -57.21 -15.07
CA THR A 210 -5.95 -56.90 -15.83
C THR A 210 -4.72 -57.66 -15.33
N ALA A 211 -4.89 -58.56 -14.35
CA ALA A 211 -3.81 -59.30 -13.70
C ALA A 211 -3.70 -60.78 -14.11
N LYS A 212 -4.62 -61.32 -14.92
CA LYS A 212 -4.76 -62.78 -15.14
C LYS A 212 -4.08 -63.40 -16.37
N ASP A 213 -3.39 -62.63 -17.21
CA ASP A 213 -2.82 -63.16 -18.46
C ASP A 213 -1.33 -63.56 -18.37
N LYS A 214 -0.84 -64.00 -17.20
CA LYS A 214 0.58 -64.39 -17.03
C LYS A 214 0.84 -65.74 -16.34
N GLU A 215 -0.15 -66.63 -16.27
CA GLU A 215 0.00 -67.94 -15.59
C GLU A 215 -0.45 -69.14 -16.44
N GLN A 216 -0.25 -69.08 -17.75
CA GLN A 216 -0.37 -70.23 -18.65
C GLN A 216 0.77 -70.18 -19.67
N ASP A 217 1.98 -70.55 -19.24
CA ASP A 217 3.12 -70.98 -20.08
C ASP A 217 4.23 -71.47 -19.14
N ALA A 218 4.01 -72.62 -18.48
CA ALA A 218 5.04 -73.35 -17.75
C ALA A 218 4.63 -74.82 -17.53
N ILE A 219 4.46 -75.58 -18.62
CA ILE A 219 4.77 -77.02 -18.69
C ILE A 219 5.32 -77.30 -20.09
#